data_AF-A0A233HQK0-F1
#
_entry.id   AF-A0A233HQK0-F1
#
_cell.length_a   1.000
_cell.length_b   1.000
_cell.length_c   1.000
_cell.angle_alpha   90.00
_cell.angle_beta   90.00
_cell.angle_gamma   90.00
#
_symmetry.space_group_name_H-M   'P 1'
#
loop_
_entity.id
_entity.type
_entity.pdbx_description
1 polymer ?
#
loop_
_entity_poly.entity_id
_entity_poly.type
_entity_poly.pdbx_seq_one_letter_code
_entity_poly.pdbx_strand_id
1 'polypeptide(L)'
;MARYSTAERRVNVGDRVSFVDAEKCQPYQIIIVLGERNNPNDGLVSLYSYLGASIFGLREQECFKLYVLGKEREYKVVNILPEKSLTCVN
;
A
#
# COMPACT_ATOMS: atom_id res chain seq x y z
N MET A 1 20.93 -22.67 -8.83
CA MET A 1 19.50 -22.41 -8.54
C MET A 1 19.34 -22.17 -7.04
N ALA A 2 19.47 -20.93 -6.59
CA ALA A 2 19.28 -20.59 -5.18
C ALA A 2 17.77 -20.48 -4.90
N ARG A 3 17.27 -21.35 -4.02
CA ARG A 3 15.93 -21.23 -3.44
C ARG A 3 15.94 -20.02 -2.52
N TYR A 4 15.51 -18.86 -3.02
CA TYR A 4 15.15 -17.76 -2.14
C TYR A 4 13.95 -18.21 -1.32
N SER A 5 14.15 -18.33 -0.01
CA SER A 5 13.05 -18.30 0.95
C SER A 5 12.27 -17.00 0.71
N THR A 6 11.18 -17.06 -0.05
CA THR A 6 10.25 -15.95 -0.22
C THR A 6 9.46 -15.80 1.08
N ALA A 7 10.06 -15.18 2.09
CA ALA A 7 9.23 -14.53 3.09
C ALA A 7 8.30 -13.60 2.32
N GLU A 8 7.00 -13.89 2.31
CA GLU A 8 6.00 -13.12 1.57
C GLU A 8 6.18 -11.65 1.92
N ARG A 9 6.50 -10.83 0.90
CA ARG A 9 6.78 -9.40 1.07
C ARG A 9 5.58 -8.76 1.77
N ARG A 10 5.87 -7.95 2.78
CA ARG A 10 4.89 -7.11 3.46
C ARG A 10 5.07 -5.66 3.03
N VAL A 11 3.98 -4.92 2.99
CA VAL A 11 4.00 -3.47 2.71
C VAL A 11 4.85 -2.77 3.76
N ASN A 12 5.85 -2.02 3.30
CA ASN A 12 6.70 -1.15 4.11
C ASN A 12 6.67 0.30 3.62
N VAL A 13 7.26 1.19 4.41
CA VAL A 13 7.53 2.57 3.97
C VAL A 13 8.46 2.54 2.75
N GLY A 14 8.14 3.33 1.73
CA GLY A 14 8.82 3.34 0.44
C GLY A 14 8.28 2.28 -0.54
N ASP A 15 7.24 1.53 -0.20
CA ASP A 15 6.61 0.63 -1.15
C ASP A 15 5.50 1.34 -1.93
N ARG A 16 5.46 1.04 -3.23
CA ARG A 16 4.30 1.25 -4.08
C ARG A 16 3.35 0.06 -3.94
N VAL A 17 2.14 0.34 -3.50
CA VAL A 17 1.11 -0.66 -3.26
C VAL A 17 -0.02 -0.47 -4.25
N SER A 18 -0.33 -1.51 -5.00
CA SER A 18 -1.54 -1.58 -5.81
C SER A 18 -2.59 -2.40 -5.08
N PHE A 19 -3.84 -1.93 -5.09
CA PHE A 19 -4.98 -2.62 -4.48
C PHE A 19 -6.25 -2.38 -5.29
N VAL A 20 -7.26 -3.22 -5.08
CA VAL A 20 -8.56 -3.12 -5.78
C VAL A 20 -9.70 -3.08 -4.78
N ASP A 21 -10.74 -2.32 -5.08
CA ASP A 21 -12.05 -2.45 -4.42
C ASP A 21 -12.64 -3.82 -4.77
N ALA A 22 -12.99 -4.62 -3.76
CA ALA A 22 -13.43 -6.00 -3.95
C ALA A 22 -14.82 -6.12 -4.62
N GLU A 23 -15.68 -5.10 -4.47
CA GLU A 23 -17.01 -5.09 -5.07
C GLU A 23 -17.00 -4.55 -6.50
N LYS A 24 -16.23 -3.48 -6.72
CA LYS A 24 -16.24 -2.72 -7.98
C LYS A 24 -15.12 -3.09 -8.93
N CYS A 25 -14.16 -3.91 -8.49
CA CYS A 25 -12.92 -4.21 -9.20
C CYS A 25 -12.15 -2.95 -9.64
N GLN A 26 -12.36 -1.82 -8.95
CA GLN A 26 -11.72 -0.56 -9.27
C GLN A 26 -10.28 -0.57 -8.75
N PRO A 27 -9.26 -0.37 -9.61
CA PRO A 27 -7.86 -0.34 -9.18
C PRO A 27 -7.47 1.00 -8.58
N TYR A 28 -6.56 0.93 -7.61
CA TYR A 28 -5.90 2.05 -6.94
C TYR A 28 -4.41 1.75 -6.77
N GLN A 29 -3.62 2.82 -6.70
CA GLN A 29 -2.18 2.73 -6.43
C GLN A 29 -1.73 3.88 -5.54
N ILE A 30 -0.92 3.56 -4.54
CA ILE A 30 -0.34 4.53 -3.61
C ILE A 30 1.11 4.19 -3.33
N ILE A 31 1.82 5.13 -2.69
CA ILE A 31 3.15 4.92 -2.13
C ILE A 31 3.08 5.21 -0.63
N ILE A 32 3.50 4.26 0.19
CA ILE A 32 3.51 4.44 1.65
C ILE A 32 4.72 5.27 2.04
N VAL A 33 4.50 6.40 2.70
CA VAL A 33 5.56 7.34 3.11
C VAL A 33 5.47 7.67 4.60
N LEU A 34 6.49 8.32 5.15
CA LEU A 34 6.42 8.94 6.48
C LEU A 34 5.57 10.22 6.43
N GLY A 35 5.05 10.65 7.59
CA GLY A 35 4.08 11.75 7.71
C GLY A 35 4.49 13.04 7.02
N GLU A 36 5.76 13.42 7.06
CA GLU A 36 6.29 14.65 6.45
C GLU A 36 6.19 14.68 4.92
N ARG A 37 6.08 13.52 4.28
CA ARG A 37 5.98 13.39 2.80
C ARG A 37 4.56 13.14 2.31
N ASN A 38 3.57 13.24 3.20
CA ASN A 38 2.17 12.99 2.85
C ASN A 38 1.67 13.97 1.80
N ASN A 39 1.37 13.47 0.60
CA ASN A 39 0.72 14.22 -0.45
C ASN A 39 -0.24 13.31 -1.23
N PRO A 40 -1.50 13.17 -0.76
CA PRO A 40 -2.47 12.27 -1.37
C PRO A 40 -2.78 12.58 -2.83
N ASN A 41 -2.66 13.83 -3.26
CA ASN A 41 -2.88 14.23 -4.66
C ASN A 41 -1.86 13.60 -5.62
N ASP A 42 -0.66 13.30 -5.13
CA ASP A 42 0.41 12.63 -5.88
C ASP A 42 0.48 11.12 -5.60
N GLY A 43 -0.52 10.58 -4.87
CA GLY A 43 -0.53 9.18 -4.45
C GLY A 43 0.42 8.85 -3.30
N LEU A 44 1.04 9.84 -2.67
CA LEU A 44 1.90 9.66 -1.49
C LEU A 44 1.05 9.65 -0.22
N VAL A 45 0.97 8.50 0.44
CA VAL A 45 0.08 8.27 1.58
C VAL A 45 0.91 7.99 2.83
N SER A 46 0.74 8.83 3.85
CA SER A 46 1.38 8.63 5.14
C SER A 46 0.97 7.30 5.77
N LEU A 47 1.95 6.58 6.33
CA LEU A 47 1.74 5.44 7.22
C LEU A 47 0.76 5.76 8.37
N TYR A 48 0.75 7.00 8.85
CA TYR A 48 -0.13 7.43 9.94
C TYR A 48 -1.53 7.87 9.48
N SER A 49 -1.79 7.87 8.17
CA SER A 49 -3.14 8.13 7.65
C SER A 49 -4.03 6.91 7.86
N TYR A 50 -5.35 7.13 7.81
CA TYR A 50 -6.34 6.05 7.92
C TYR A 50 -6.13 4.95 6.86
N LEU A 51 -5.87 5.34 5.62
CA LEU A 51 -5.56 4.41 4.52
C LEU A 51 -4.21 3.71 4.74
N GLY A 52 -3.15 4.48 5.02
CA GLY A 52 -1.80 3.94 5.18
C GLY A 52 -1.68 2.95 6.34
N ALA A 53 -2.25 3.27 7.49
CA ALA A 53 -2.25 2.40 8.67
C ALA A 53 -3.01 1.09 8.43
N SER A 54 -4.05 1.12 7.60
CA SER A 54 -4.84 -0.07 7.27
C SER A 54 -4.14 -1.02 6.30
N ILE A 55 -3.16 -0.54 5.54
CA ILE A 55 -2.46 -1.31 4.50
C ILE A 55 -1.06 -1.76 4.97
N PHE A 56 -0.44 -1.02 5.89
CA PHE A 56 0.92 -1.30 6.33
C PHE A 56 1.07 -2.70 6.92
N GLY A 57 2.14 -3.39 6.54
CA GLY A 57 2.42 -4.75 6.98
C GLY A 57 1.60 -5.83 6.28
N LEU A 58 0.59 -5.49 5.46
CA LEU A 58 -0.15 -6.47 4.67
C LEU A 58 0.70 -7.11 3.58
N ARG A 59 0.30 -8.29 3.15
CA ARG A 59 0.86 -9.04 2.04
C ARG A 59 -0.02 -8.94 0.82
N GLU A 60 0.53 -9.34 -0.32
CA GLU A 60 -0.29 -9.57 -1.52
C GLU A 60 -1.41 -10.58 -1.21
N GLN A 61 -2.58 -10.34 -1.79
CA GLN A 61 -3.84 -11.07 -1.58
C GLN A 61 -4.50 -10.89 -0.21
N GLU A 62 -3.88 -10.22 0.76
CA GLU A 62 -4.58 -9.86 2.00
C GLU A 62 -5.58 -8.72 1.76
N CYS A 63 -6.71 -8.79 2.49
CA CYS A 63 -7.77 -7.80 2.43
C CYS A 63 -7.69 -6.83 3.61
N PHE A 64 -8.16 -5.61 3.38
CA PHE A 64 -8.39 -4.61 4.41
C PHE A 64 -9.71 -3.90 4.18
N LYS A 65 -10.22 -3.26 5.23
CA LYS A 65 -11.51 -2.59 5.19
C LYS A 65 -11.39 -1.15 5.63
N LEU A 66 -12.13 -0.28 4.95
CA LEU A 66 -12.23 1.13 5.29
C LEU A 66 -13.69 1.56 5.37
N TYR A 67 -13.98 2.46 6.30
CA TYR A 67 -15.24 3.19 6.30
C TYR A 67 -15.10 4.45 5.44
N VAL A 68 -15.71 4.44 4.26
CA VAL A 68 -15.68 5.54 3.30
C VAL A 68 -17.09 6.10 3.15
N LEU A 69 -17.30 7.35 3.57
CA LEU A 69 -18.60 8.03 3.54
C LEU A 69 -19.71 7.21 4.24
N GLY A 70 -19.39 6.68 5.43
CA GLY A 70 -20.34 5.92 6.26
C GLY A 70 -20.63 4.50 5.78
N LYS A 71 -19.93 4.00 4.75
CA LYS A 71 -20.06 2.62 4.26
C LYS A 71 -18.74 1.88 4.41
N GLU A 72 -18.80 0.67 4.94
CA GLU A 72 -17.67 -0.27 4.94
C GLU A 72 -17.39 -0.70 3.51
N ARG A 73 -16.11 -0.68 3.13
CA ARG A 73 -15.64 -1.16 1.82
C ARG A 73 -14.43 -2.04 2.04
N GLU A 74 -14.42 -3.17 1.35
CA GLU A 74 -13.30 -4.11 1.36
C GLU A 74 -12.41 -3.92 0.14
N TYR A 75 -11.11 -4.00 0.38
CA TYR A 75 -10.08 -3.86 -0.63
C TYR A 75 -9.09 -5.00 -0.51
N LYS A 76 -8.48 -5.40 -1.64
CA LYS A 76 -7.46 -6.45 -1.68
C LYS A 76 -6.15 -5.91 -2.22
N VAL A 77 -5.05 -6.16 -1.51
CA VAL A 77 -3.69 -5.85 -1.99
C VAL A 77 -3.36 -6.78 -3.16
N VAL A 78 -2.99 -6.24 -4.31
CA VAL A 78 -2.70 -7.03 -5.51
C VAL A 78 -1.22 -7.11 -5.86
N ASN A 79 -0.43 -6.10 -5.51
CA ASN A 79 0.99 -6.06 -5.82
C ASN A 79 1.73 -5.11 -4.86
N ILE A 80 2.94 -5.50 -4.45
CA ILE A 80 3.82 -4.69 -3.59
C ILE A 80 5.18 -4.57 -4.27
N LEU A 81 5.52 -3.36 -4.72
CA LEU A 81 6.80 -3.07 -5.38
C LEU A 81 7.61 -2.05 -4.58
N PRO A 82 8.93 -2.23 -4.40
CA PRO A 82 9.77 -1.16 -3.86
C PRO A 82 9.72 0.05 -4.77
N GLU A 83 9.52 1.24 -4.20
CA GLU A 83 9.73 2.48 -4.92
C GLU A 83 11.23 2.68 -5.13
N LYS A 84 11.73 2.34 -6.33
CA LYS A 84 13.14 2.56 -6.73
C LYS A 84 13.55 4.05 -6.80
N SER A 85 12.68 4.97 -6.40
CA SER A 85 12.82 6.41 -6.62
C SER A 85 13.31 7.21 -5.40
N LEU A 86 13.39 6.61 -4.20
CA LEU A 86 13.78 7.33 -2.98
C LEU A 86 15.19 7.01 -2.46
N THR A 87 15.96 6.18 -3.16
CA THR A 87 17.38 5.87 -2.82
C THR A 87 18.40 6.86 -3.41
N CYS A 88 17.99 8.05 -3.83
CA CYS A 88 18.92 9.08 -4.28
C CYS A 88 18.66 10.40 -3.54
N VAL A 89 19.04 10.45 -2.27
CA VAL A 89 19.40 11.72 -1.62
C VAL A 89 20.74 11.48 -0.94
N ASN A 90 21.81 11.80 -1.66
CA ASN A 90 23.08 12.22 -1.07
C ASN A 90 23.00 13.71 -0.80
#